data_AF-A0A1F5LKD9-F1
#
_entry.id   AF-A0A1F5LKD9-F1
#
_cell.length_a   1.000
_cell.length_b   1.000
_cell.length_c   1.000
_cell.angle_alpha   90.00
_cell.angle_beta   90.00
_cell.angle_gamma   90.00
#
_symmetry.space_group_name_H-M   'P 1'
#
loop_
_entity.id
_entity.type
_entity.pdbx_description
1 polymer ?
#
loop_
_entity_poly.entity_id
_entity_poly.type
_entity_poly.pdbx_seq_one_letter_code
_entity_poly.pdbx_strand_id
1 'polypeptide(L)'
;MAAPHHRKVELQSPADFTYLYANTIALARRKLDLNLPPSAIDNETPDPMRERVRELVDDYINKTFETASSSISINGIDSTSEQFPFPAALTTPTETVEYEAYDTELASRVTALYAQLESLTTGIAQQRRDAPRRAAKEYAAQLKQLIKEEVEEEYDGGDKNGAGMTSVPEDGMDVDSAPKEGDAASRWKLEIALGTAEEQERWSSGDIAGVYEDALRTILRLQGEGGLDAETGAEGHALATTVGKAERAGRAAEVVENM
;
A
#
# COMPACT_ATOMS: atom_id res chain seq x y z
N MET A 1 -53.13 27.09 -21.01
CA MET A 1 -51.95 27.97 -21.00
C MET A 1 -50.92 27.35 -21.92
N ALA A 2 -50.65 27.98 -23.07
CA ALA A 2 -49.53 27.56 -23.91
C ALA A 2 -48.25 27.88 -23.14
N ALA A 3 -47.39 26.88 -22.91
CA ALA A 3 -46.09 27.10 -22.30
C ALA A 3 -45.30 28.11 -23.16
N PRO A 4 -44.56 29.07 -22.57
CA PRO A 4 -43.69 29.94 -23.34
C PRO A 4 -42.61 29.09 -24.02
N HIS A 5 -42.81 28.79 -25.30
CA HIS A 5 -41.82 28.09 -26.11
C HIS A 5 -40.67 29.06 -26.39
N HIS A 6 -39.60 28.95 -25.61
CA HIS A 6 -38.34 29.64 -25.92
C HIS A 6 -37.77 29.07 -27.22
N ARG A 7 -37.21 29.94 -28.06
CA ARG A 7 -36.57 29.53 -29.31
C ARG A 7 -35.35 28.68 -28.98
N LYS A 8 -35.32 27.46 -29.50
CA LYS A 8 -34.14 26.58 -29.42
C LYS A 8 -32.98 27.16 -30.25
N VAL A 9 -31.76 26.86 -29.81
CA VAL A 9 -30.55 27.21 -30.55
C VAL A 9 -30.38 26.20 -31.69
N GLU A 10 -30.42 26.68 -32.93
CA GLU A 10 -30.27 25.85 -34.11
C GLU A 10 -28.79 25.70 -34.50
N LEU A 11 -28.32 24.46 -34.57
CA LEU A 11 -27.02 24.10 -35.12
C LEU A 11 -27.16 23.52 -36.53
N GLN A 12 -26.18 23.81 -37.39
CA GLN A 12 -26.18 23.33 -38.78
C GLN A 12 -25.76 21.86 -38.87
N SER A 13 -24.91 21.40 -37.96
CA SER A 13 -24.44 20.03 -37.92
C SER A 13 -24.21 19.53 -36.49
N PRO A 14 -24.24 18.20 -36.26
CA PRO A 14 -23.81 17.61 -35.00
C PRO A 14 -22.33 17.91 -34.70
N ALA A 15 -21.51 18.06 -35.75
CA ALA A 15 -20.09 18.40 -35.60
C ALA A 15 -19.90 19.75 -34.92
N ASP A 16 -20.78 20.73 -35.16
CA ASP A 16 -20.71 22.04 -34.49
C ASP A 16 -20.88 21.90 -32.98
N PHE A 17 -21.76 21.02 -32.52
CA PHE A 17 -21.97 20.77 -31.09
C PHE A 17 -20.74 20.12 -30.45
N THR A 18 -20.16 19.13 -31.13
CA THR A 18 -18.90 18.50 -30.69
C THR A 18 -17.73 19.49 -30.69
N TYR A 19 -17.66 20.39 -31.67
CA TYR A 19 -16.64 21.42 -31.76
C TYR A 19 -16.73 22.42 -30.62
N LEU A 20 -17.94 22.87 -30.28
CA LEU A 20 -18.17 23.76 -29.14
C LEU A 20 -17.68 23.12 -27.84
N TYR A 21 -18.03 21.85 -27.60
CA TYR A 21 -17.57 21.12 -26.42
C TYR A 21 -16.05 20.90 -26.39
N ALA A 22 -15.44 20.46 -27.49
CA ALA A 22 -14.00 20.27 -27.55
C ALA A 22 -13.24 21.59 -27.34
N ASN A 23 -13.76 22.69 -27.89
CA ASN A 23 -13.18 24.00 -27.71
C ASN A 23 -13.34 24.52 -26.27
N THR A 24 -14.47 24.28 -25.60
CA THR A 24 -14.63 24.67 -24.18
C THR A 24 -13.65 23.90 -23.30
N ILE A 25 -13.46 22.60 -23.52
CA ILE A 25 -12.46 21.81 -22.80
C ILE A 25 -11.04 22.33 -23.08
N ALA A 26 -10.70 22.54 -24.35
CA ALA A 26 -9.37 23.04 -24.71
C ALA A 26 -9.08 24.41 -24.07
N LEU A 27 -10.06 25.32 -24.05
CA LEU A 27 -9.94 26.62 -23.40
C LEU A 27 -9.87 26.50 -21.88
N ALA A 28 -10.67 25.60 -21.28
CA ALA A 28 -10.62 25.32 -19.85
C ALA A 28 -9.25 24.82 -19.42
N ARG A 29 -8.66 23.88 -20.18
CA ARG A 29 -7.30 23.38 -19.97
C ARG A 29 -6.26 24.48 -20.08
N ARG A 30 -6.30 25.30 -21.14
CA ARG A 30 -5.38 26.46 -21.29
C ARG A 30 -5.49 27.44 -20.13
N LYS A 31 -6.71 27.70 -19.64
CA LYS A 31 -6.91 28.56 -18.45
C LYS A 31 -6.37 27.91 -17.19
N LEU A 32 -6.57 26.61 -17.03
CA LEU A 32 -6.04 25.86 -15.91
C LEU A 32 -4.50 25.87 -15.94
N ASP A 33 -3.88 25.70 -17.10
CA ASP A 33 -2.42 25.76 -17.27
C ASP A 33 -1.85 27.16 -16.98
N LEU A 34 -2.60 28.23 -17.29
CA LEU A 34 -2.19 29.60 -16.97
C LEU A 34 -2.17 29.87 -15.45
N ASN A 35 -3.15 29.33 -14.72
CA ASN A 35 -3.33 29.59 -13.29
C ASN A 35 -2.63 28.57 -12.38
N LEU A 36 -2.49 27.32 -12.85
CA LEU A 36 -1.81 26.22 -12.18
C LEU A 36 -0.83 25.57 -13.16
N PRO A 37 0.31 26.22 -13.44
CA PRO A 37 1.23 25.76 -14.48
C PRO A 37 1.86 24.42 -14.11
N PRO A 38 2.04 23.51 -15.09
CA PRO A 38 2.69 22.22 -14.88
C PRO A 38 4.12 22.33 -14.34
N SER A 39 4.78 23.47 -14.57
CA SER A 39 6.17 23.72 -14.15
C SER A 39 6.33 24.22 -12.72
N ALA A 40 5.24 24.46 -11.98
CA ALA A 40 5.31 24.92 -10.59
C ALA A 40 5.71 23.81 -9.61
N ILE A 41 5.75 22.56 -10.05
CA ILE A 41 6.03 21.37 -9.23
C ILE A 41 7.04 20.51 -9.99
N ASP A 42 7.89 19.79 -9.26
CA ASP A 42 8.84 18.86 -9.84
C ASP A 42 8.13 17.81 -10.71
N ASN A 43 8.69 17.51 -11.89
CA ASN A 43 8.09 16.66 -12.94
C ASN A 43 7.75 15.22 -12.50
N GLU A 44 7.99 14.84 -11.26
CA GLU A 44 7.73 13.50 -10.71
C GLU A 44 6.34 13.36 -10.07
N THR A 45 5.68 14.45 -9.66
CA THR A 45 4.37 14.38 -8.98
C THR A 45 3.34 15.36 -9.55
N PRO A 46 2.21 14.87 -10.10
CA PRO A 46 1.10 15.72 -10.52
C PRO A 46 0.50 16.48 -9.33
N ASP A 47 0.23 17.78 -9.51
CA ASP A 47 -0.45 18.60 -8.50
C ASP A 47 -1.83 18.02 -8.13
N PRO A 48 -2.08 17.62 -6.87
CA PRO A 48 -3.40 17.13 -6.45
C PRO A 48 -4.48 18.21 -6.59
N MET A 49 -4.15 19.49 -6.38
CA MET A 49 -5.11 20.60 -6.50
C MET A 49 -5.49 20.82 -7.96
N ARG A 50 -4.51 20.81 -8.86
CA ARG A 50 -4.76 20.92 -10.31
C ARG A 50 -5.63 19.80 -10.84
N GLU A 51 -5.36 18.56 -10.40
CA GLU A 51 -6.16 17.41 -10.82
C GLU A 51 -7.61 17.56 -10.36
N ARG A 52 -7.82 17.94 -9.10
CA ARG A 52 -9.16 18.14 -8.56
C ARG A 52 -9.92 19.27 -9.24
N VAL A 53 -9.25 20.38 -9.53
CA VAL A 53 -9.86 21.51 -10.28
C VAL A 53 -10.21 21.07 -11.69
N ARG A 54 -9.34 20.30 -12.35
CA ARG A 54 -9.62 19.76 -13.68
C ARG A 54 -10.88 18.89 -13.68
N GLU A 55 -10.98 17.94 -12.75
CA GLU A 55 -12.13 17.06 -12.59
C GLU A 55 -13.44 17.87 -12.40
N LEU A 56 -13.43 18.84 -11.47
CA LEU A 56 -14.61 19.69 -11.22
C LEU A 56 -15.03 20.52 -12.43
N VAL A 57 -14.06 21.00 -13.21
CA VAL A 57 -14.33 21.78 -14.43
C VAL A 57 -14.88 20.89 -15.53
N ASP A 58 -14.31 19.71 -15.74
CA ASP A 58 -14.79 18.75 -16.73
C ASP A 58 -16.22 18.29 -16.41
N ASP A 59 -16.50 17.99 -15.13
CA ASP A 59 -17.85 17.66 -14.63
C ASP A 59 -18.84 18.82 -14.84
N TYR A 60 -18.41 20.05 -14.54
CA TYR A 60 -19.23 21.24 -14.75
C TYR A 60 -19.57 21.42 -16.23
N ILE A 61 -18.58 21.29 -17.12
CA ILE A 61 -18.78 21.38 -18.57
C ILE A 61 -19.78 20.31 -19.02
N ASN A 62 -19.59 19.05 -18.60
CA ASN A 62 -20.50 17.96 -18.94
C ASN A 62 -21.94 18.26 -18.55
N LYS A 63 -22.17 18.65 -17.28
CA LYS A 63 -23.50 19.00 -16.78
C LYS A 63 -24.11 20.18 -17.53
N THR A 64 -23.29 21.15 -17.93
CA THR A 64 -23.75 22.34 -18.66
C THR A 64 -24.24 21.97 -20.05
N PHE A 65 -23.47 21.17 -20.80
CA PHE A 65 -23.86 20.71 -22.13
C PHE A 65 -25.02 19.71 -22.08
N GLU A 66 -25.09 18.86 -21.06
CA GLU A 66 -26.22 17.97 -20.81
C GLU A 66 -27.51 18.77 -20.57
N THR A 67 -27.47 19.77 -19.70
CA THR A 67 -28.63 20.64 -19.45
C THR A 67 -29.00 21.44 -20.71
N ALA A 68 -28.01 21.93 -21.46
CA ALA A 68 -28.20 22.73 -22.66
C ALA A 68 -28.75 21.92 -23.85
N SER A 69 -28.51 20.60 -23.91
CA SER A 69 -28.99 19.72 -24.98
C SER A 69 -30.49 19.88 -25.26
N SER A 70 -31.31 19.95 -24.21
CA SER A 70 -32.77 20.14 -24.31
C SER A 70 -33.19 21.44 -25.03
N SER A 71 -32.29 22.43 -25.08
CA SER A 71 -32.49 23.75 -25.67
C SER A 71 -31.81 23.91 -27.03
N ILE A 72 -31.22 22.84 -27.57
CA ILE A 72 -30.47 22.85 -28.84
C ILE A 72 -31.14 21.90 -29.83
N SER A 73 -31.39 22.40 -31.04
CA SER A 73 -31.86 21.64 -32.19
C SER A 73 -30.79 21.60 -33.27
N ILE A 74 -30.64 20.45 -33.93
CA ILE A 74 -29.72 20.23 -35.04
C ILE A 74 -30.58 19.96 -36.28
N ASN A 75 -30.58 20.87 -37.25
CA ASN A 75 -31.43 20.78 -38.44
C ASN A 75 -32.92 20.50 -38.13
N GLY A 76 -33.45 21.13 -37.07
CA GLY A 76 -34.83 20.93 -36.62
C GLY A 76 -35.12 19.63 -35.85
N ILE A 77 -34.12 18.78 -35.63
CA ILE A 77 -34.20 17.59 -34.77
C ILE A 77 -33.66 17.95 -33.40
N ASP A 78 -34.28 17.47 -32.32
CA ASP A 78 -33.80 17.73 -30.96
C ASP A 78 -32.47 17.01 -30.70
N SER A 79 -31.53 17.68 -30.03
CA SER A 79 -30.22 17.08 -29.72
C SER A 79 -30.29 15.99 -28.63
N THR A 80 -31.45 15.81 -28.00
CA THR A 80 -31.77 14.72 -27.07
C THR A 80 -32.30 13.46 -27.78
N SER A 81 -32.53 13.53 -29.09
CA SER A 81 -33.05 12.39 -29.86
C SER A 81 -32.04 11.24 -29.95
N GLU A 82 -32.53 10.01 -30.04
CA GLU A 82 -31.71 8.79 -30.19
C GLU A 82 -30.80 8.81 -31.42
N GLN A 83 -31.09 9.70 -32.38
CA GLN A 83 -30.27 9.92 -33.57
C GLN A 83 -28.93 10.59 -33.24
N PHE A 84 -28.87 11.37 -32.15
CA PHE A 84 -27.70 12.11 -31.67
C PHE A 84 -27.60 11.95 -30.16
N PRO A 85 -27.29 10.75 -29.65
CA PRO A 85 -27.30 10.51 -28.22
C PRO A 85 -26.18 11.33 -27.57
N PHE A 86 -26.52 12.46 -26.97
CA PHE A 86 -25.68 13.14 -26.00
C PHE A 86 -25.92 12.45 -24.64
N PRO A 87 -24.89 11.99 -23.89
CA PRO A 87 -23.45 12.21 -24.02
C PRO A 87 -22.70 11.23 -24.92
N ALA A 88 -23.33 10.18 -25.45
CA ALA A 88 -22.64 9.11 -26.18
C ALA A 88 -21.83 9.61 -27.39
N ALA A 89 -22.30 10.57 -28.19
CA ALA A 89 -21.53 11.16 -29.30
C ALA A 89 -20.26 11.92 -28.85
N LEU A 90 -20.09 12.15 -27.54
CA LEU A 90 -19.04 12.95 -26.92
C LEU A 90 -18.14 12.15 -25.97
N THR A 91 -18.74 11.19 -25.24
CA THR A 91 -18.09 10.38 -24.21
C THR A 91 -17.91 8.92 -24.60
N THR A 92 -18.67 8.42 -25.58
CA THR A 92 -18.16 7.24 -26.28
C THR A 92 -17.03 7.76 -27.15
N PRO A 93 -15.79 7.27 -27.02
CA PRO A 93 -14.93 7.30 -28.19
C PRO A 93 -15.81 6.67 -29.28
N THR A 94 -15.98 7.34 -30.42
CA THR A 94 -16.30 6.58 -31.62
C THR A 94 -15.32 5.42 -31.58
N GLU A 95 -15.80 4.20 -31.39
CA GLU A 95 -14.97 3.01 -31.29
C GLU A 95 -14.42 2.73 -32.70
N THR A 96 -13.67 3.67 -33.26
CA THR A 96 -12.49 3.35 -34.00
C THR A 96 -11.66 2.58 -33.00
N VAL A 97 -11.80 1.25 -33.00
CA VAL A 97 -10.83 0.37 -32.38
C VAL A 97 -9.51 0.77 -33.01
N GLU A 98 -8.77 1.65 -32.34
CA GLU A 98 -7.44 2.04 -32.74
C GLU A 98 -6.60 0.80 -32.47
N TYR A 99 -6.48 -0.03 -33.51
CA TYR A 99 -5.58 -1.16 -33.49
C TYR A 99 -4.17 -0.58 -33.49
N GLU A 100 -3.60 -0.43 -32.29
CA GLU A 100 -2.16 -0.32 -32.17
C GLU A 100 -1.54 -1.56 -32.83
N ALA A 101 -0.47 -1.33 -33.58
CA ALA A 101 0.25 -2.44 -34.19
C ALA A 101 0.79 -3.35 -33.07
N TYR A 102 0.49 -4.64 -33.17
CA TYR A 102 0.96 -5.62 -32.19
C TYR A 102 2.50 -5.66 -32.19
N ASP A 103 3.11 -5.14 -31.12
CA ASP A 103 4.56 -5.16 -30.95
C ASP A 103 5.02 -6.57 -30.58
N THR A 104 5.56 -7.28 -31.56
CA THR A 104 6.09 -8.64 -31.38
C THR A 104 7.30 -8.69 -30.45
N GLU A 105 8.09 -7.62 -30.37
CA GLU A 105 9.25 -7.55 -29.48
C GLU A 105 8.80 -7.45 -28.03
N LEU A 106 7.86 -6.54 -27.74
CA LEU A 106 7.30 -6.40 -26.39
C LEU A 106 6.58 -7.68 -25.95
N ALA A 107 5.83 -8.32 -26.85
CA ALA A 107 5.22 -9.61 -26.59
C ALA A 107 6.26 -10.70 -26.27
N SER A 108 7.34 -10.79 -27.05
CA SER A 108 8.42 -11.75 -26.79
C SER A 108 9.12 -11.51 -25.44
N ARG A 109 9.26 -10.25 -25.03
CA ARG A 109 9.82 -9.90 -23.73
C ARG A 109 8.88 -10.30 -22.60
N VAL A 110 7.59 -10.05 -22.74
CA VAL A 110 6.58 -10.45 -21.76
C VAL A 110 6.59 -11.96 -21.58
N THR A 111 6.59 -12.74 -22.65
CA THR A 111 6.64 -14.21 -22.55
C THR A 111 7.94 -14.71 -21.93
N ALA A 112 9.08 -14.09 -22.25
CA ALA A 112 10.36 -14.41 -21.61
C ALA A 112 10.38 -14.10 -20.10
N LEU A 113 9.81 -12.96 -19.69
CA LEU A 113 9.69 -12.58 -18.28
C LEU A 113 8.77 -13.52 -17.50
N TYR A 114 7.66 -13.97 -18.10
CA TYR A 114 6.81 -14.99 -17.50
C TYR A 114 7.53 -16.33 -17.33
N ALA A 115 8.27 -16.78 -18.35
CA ALA A 115 9.08 -18.00 -18.23
C ALA A 115 10.16 -17.87 -17.15
N GLN A 116 10.80 -16.70 -17.02
CA GLN A 116 11.75 -16.42 -15.94
C GLN A 116 11.07 -16.49 -14.58
N LEU A 117 9.89 -15.86 -14.42
CA LEU A 117 9.12 -15.89 -13.19
C LEU A 117 8.76 -17.33 -12.78
N GLU A 118 8.32 -18.16 -13.72
CA GLU A 118 8.02 -19.57 -13.49
C GLU A 118 9.28 -20.36 -13.08
N SER A 119 10.41 -20.13 -13.76
CA SER A 119 11.69 -20.78 -13.44
C SER A 119 12.21 -20.38 -12.04
N LEU A 120 12.09 -19.10 -11.66
CA LEU A 120 12.49 -18.64 -10.34
C LEU A 120 11.54 -19.16 -9.26
N THR A 121 10.23 -19.19 -9.53
CA THR A 121 9.24 -19.69 -8.58
C THR A 121 9.47 -21.18 -8.28
N THR A 122 9.72 -21.98 -9.31
CA THR A 122 10.10 -23.40 -9.14
C THR A 122 11.46 -23.55 -8.44
N GLY A 123 12.44 -22.71 -8.78
CA GLY A 123 13.75 -22.67 -8.12
C GLY A 123 13.67 -22.36 -6.62
N ILE A 124 12.87 -21.36 -6.23
CA ILE A 124 12.63 -21.01 -4.82
C ILE A 124 11.92 -22.15 -4.10
N ALA A 125 10.91 -22.77 -4.73
CA ALA A 125 10.22 -23.91 -4.13
C ALA A 125 11.19 -25.08 -3.88
N GLN A 126 12.09 -25.36 -4.82
CA GLN A 126 13.13 -26.36 -4.64
C GLN A 126 14.14 -25.96 -3.56
N GLN A 127 14.59 -24.71 -3.53
CA GLN A 127 15.51 -24.21 -2.52
C GLN A 127 14.92 -24.31 -1.12
N ARG A 128 13.63 -24.00 -0.95
CA ARG A 128 12.92 -24.16 0.34
C ARG A 128 12.86 -25.61 0.80
N ARG A 129 12.81 -26.57 -0.13
CA ARG A 129 12.79 -28.00 0.19
C ARG A 129 14.18 -28.56 0.48
N ASP A 130 15.18 -28.18 -0.31
CA ASP A 130 16.50 -28.82 -0.32
C ASP A 130 17.52 -28.09 0.58
N ALA A 131 17.45 -26.76 0.71
CA ALA A 131 18.42 -25.99 1.47
C ALA A 131 18.42 -26.32 2.98
N PRO A 132 17.26 -26.48 3.66
CA PRO A 132 17.26 -26.85 5.09
C PRO A 132 17.88 -28.23 5.32
N ARG A 133 17.58 -29.21 4.45
CA ARG A 133 18.13 -30.56 4.53
C ARG A 133 19.64 -30.59 4.30
N ARG A 134 20.11 -29.81 3.32
CA ARG A 134 21.53 -29.71 3.00
C ARG A 134 22.31 -29.05 4.15
N ALA A 135 21.84 -27.92 4.65
CA ALA A 135 22.44 -27.24 5.80
C ALA A 135 22.49 -28.17 7.03
N ALA A 136 21.39 -28.84 7.36
CA ALA A 136 21.36 -29.79 8.48
C ALA A 136 22.37 -30.94 8.30
N LYS A 137 22.53 -31.47 7.08
CA LYS A 137 23.50 -32.53 6.79
C LYS A 137 24.95 -32.05 6.95
N GLU A 138 25.25 -30.83 6.49
CA GLU A 138 26.57 -30.21 6.63
C GLU A 138 26.91 -29.98 8.11
N TYR A 139 26.01 -29.39 8.89
CA TYR A 139 26.20 -29.22 10.33
C TYR A 139 26.34 -30.57 11.06
N ALA A 140 25.52 -31.57 10.72
CA ALA A 140 25.64 -32.90 11.30
C ALA A 140 26.98 -33.57 10.95
N ALA A 141 27.54 -33.32 9.77
CA ALA A 141 28.85 -33.83 9.39
C ALA A 141 29.98 -33.14 10.17
N GLN A 142 29.92 -31.82 10.32
CA GLN A 142 30.89 -31.06 11.13
C GLN A 142 30.85 -31.48 12.60
N LEU A 143 29.65 -31.63 13.18
CA LEU A 143 29.51 -32.09 14.56
C LEU A 143 30.08 -33.49 14.76
N LYS A 144 29.84 -34.41 13.81
CA LYS A 144 30.45 -35.76 13.85
C LYS A 144 31.97 -35.73 13.76
N GLN A 145 32.55 -34.77 13.03
CA GLN A 145 34.00 -34.59 12.98
C GLN A 145 34.55 -34.10 14.33
N LEU A 146 33.93 -33.09 14.93
CA LEU A 146 34.33 -32.57 16.24
C LEU A 146 34.24 -33.63 17.34
N ILE A 147 33.12 -34.38 17.40
CA ILE A 147 32.96 -35.48 18.36
C ILE A 147 34.05 -36.54 18.15
N LYS A 148 34.39 -36.85 16.89
CA LYS A 148 35.44 -37.83 16.60
C LYS A 148 36.81 -37.32 17.08
N GLU A 149 37.12 -36.05 16.85
CA GLU A 149 38.37 -35.42 17.29
C GLU A 149 38.46 -35.39 18.82
N GLU A 150 37.41 -34.96 19.52
CA GLU A 150 37.33 -34.95 20.99
C GLU A 150 37.47 -36.37 21.59
N VAL A 151 36.81 -37.36 20.99
CA VAL A 151 36.96 -38.77 21.39
C VAL A 151 38.39 -39.28 21.11
N GLU A 152 39.01 -38.94 19.98
CA GLU A 152 40.40 -39.34 19.72
C GLU A 152 41.38 -38.70 20.71
N GLU A 153 41.17 -37.45 21.11
CA GLU A 153 41.95 -36.75 22.14
C GLU A 153 41.76 -37.34 23.55
N GLU A 154 40.54 -37.73 23.92
CA GLU A 154 40.25 -38.39 25.21
C GLU A 154 40.91 -39.77 25.32
N TYR A 155 40.96 -40.52 24.22
CA TYR A 155 41.57 -41.86 24.19
C TYR A 155 43.11 -41.81 24.18
N ASP A 156 43.74 -40.80 23.59
CA ASP A 156 45.22 -40.63 23.61
C ASP A 156 45.73 -40.04 24.94
N GLY A 157 44.85 -39.41 25.73
CA GLY A 157 45.12 -38.94 27.09
C GLY A 157 44.93 -39.99 28.20
N GLY A 158 44.39 -41.17 27.87
CA GLY A 158 43.85 -42.14 28.82
C GLY A 158 44.76 -43.29 29.27
N ASP A 159 46.00 -43.41 28.77
CA ASP A 159 46.92 -44.50 29.19
C ASP A 159 47.92 -44.06 30.26
N LYS A 160 47.44 -43.74 31.47
CA LYS A 160 48.12 -44.03 32.75
C LYS A 160 47.10 -44.15 33.88
N ASN A 161 46.73 -45.41 34.20
CA ASN A 161 46.51 -45.98 35.54
C ASN A 161 45.27 -46.89 35.64
N GLY A 162 45.49 -48.19 35.44
CA GLY A 162 45.25 -49.18 36.49
C GLY A 162 43.81 -49.63 36.80
N ALA A 163 43.41 -50.74 36.17
CA ALA A 163 42.76 -51.91 36.75
C ALA A 163 41.49 -51.76 37.63
N GLY A 164 40.38 -52.31 37.13
CA GLY A 164 39.19 -52.60 37.93
C GLY A 164 38.15 -53.43 37.17
N MET A 165 38.35 -54.75 37.16
CA MET A 165 37.41 -55.76 36.66
C MET A 165 36.13 -55.79 37.52
N THR A 166 34.94 -55.61 36.93
CA THR A 166 33.68 -56.13 37.50
C THR A 166 32.60 -56.36 36.44
N SER A 167 32.36 -57.66 36.20
CA SER A 167 31.13 -58.36 35.84
C SER A 167 29.88 -57.61 35.33
N VAL A 168 29.41 -58.08 34.18
CA VAL A 168 28.02 -57.98 33.68
C VAL A 168 27.04 -58.68 34.62
N PRO A 169 25.84 -58.11 34.82
CA PRO A 169 24.63 -58.92 34.64
C PRO A 169 23.59 -58.24 33.72
N GLU A 170 22.86 -59.11 33.03
CA GLU A 170 21.64 -58.82 32.27
C GLU A 170 20.48 -58.34 33.14
N ASP A 171 19.56 -57.65 32.46
CA ASP A 171 18.12 -57.53 32.71
C ASP A 171 17.64 -56.49 33.72
N GLY A 172 16.60 -55.74 33.32
CA GLY A 172 15.95 -54.74 34.18
C GLY A 172 15.69 -53.41 33.49
N MET A 173 14.64 -53.40 32.67
CA MET A 173 13.97 -52.20 32.17
C MET A 173 13.42 -51.39 33.34
N ASP A 174 13.95 -50.18 33.59
CA ASP A 174 13.29 -49.19 34.45
C ASP A 174 13.47 -47.78 33.86
N VAL A 175 12.33 -47.24 33.46
CA VAL A 175 12.12 -45.86 33.02
C VAL A 175 11.97 -45.04 34.29
N ASP A 176 13.03 -44.33 34.67
CA ASP A 176 12.94 -43.02 35.34
C ASP A 176 14.36 -42.47 35.56
N SER A 177 14.86 -41.77 34.53
CA SER A 177 16.03 -40.92 34.67
C SER A 177 15.58 -39.47 34.77
N ALA A 178 15.54 -38.98 36.02
CA ALA A 178 15.59 -37.56 36.32
C ALA A 178 16.75 -36.90 35.55
N PRO A 179 16.60 -35.67 35.03
CA PRO A 179 17.64 -35.05 34.25
C PRO A 179 18.82 -34.71 35.18
N LYS A 180 19.99 -35.23 34.84
CA LYS A 180 21.25 -34.81 35.45
C LYS A 180 21.50 -33.35 35.04
N GLU A 181 21.44 -32.47 36.03
CA GLU A 181 22.05 -31.14 35.97
C GLU A 181 23.56 -31.33 35.79
N GLY A 182 24.03 -31.15 34.57
CA GLY A 182 25.44 -31.25 34.19
C GLY A 182 25.67 -30.35 32.99
N ASP A 183 26.50 -29.35 33.23
CA ASP A 183 27.14 -28.44 32.29
C ASP A 183 26.27 -27.34 31.67
N ALA A 184 26.28 -26.22 32.42
CA ALA A 184 26.27 -24.84 31.95
C ALA A 184 25.50 -24.64 30.64
N ALA A 185 24.21 -24.33 30.78
CA ALA A 185 23.45 -23.65 29.75
C ALA A 185 24.34 -22.56 29.14
N SER A 186 24.88 -22.83 27.94
CA SER A 186 25.41 -21.81 27.06
C SER A 186 24.20 -20.97 26.73
N ARG A 187 23.97 -19.97 27.59
CA ARG A 187 22.87 -19.03 27.52
C ARG A 187 23.13 -18.26 26.24
N TRP A 188 22.58 -18.76 25.14
CA TRP A 188 22.60 -18.14 23.84
C TRP A 188 22.24 -16.66 24.04
N LYS A 189 23.25 -15.79 24.01
CA LYS A 189 23.02 -14.35 24.00
C LYS A 189 22.57 -14.04 22.58
N LEU A 190 21.26 -14.08 22.38
CA LEU A 190 20.64 -13.58 21.17
C LEU A 190 20.91 -12.06 21.15
N GLU A 191 21.96 -11.65 20.46
CA GLU A 191 22.24 -10.23 20.22
C GLU A 191 21.28 -9.75 19.15
N ILE A 192 20.09 -9.34 19.58
CA ILE A 192 19.13 -8.64 18.74
C ILE A 192 19.71 -7.24 18.52
N ALA A 193 19.99 -6.88 17.27
CA ALA A 193 20.46 -5.54 16.90
C ALA A 193 19.34 -4.51 17.09
N LEU A 194 19.11 -4.13 18.34
CA LEU A 194 18.18 -3.08 18.73
C LEU A 194 18.89 -1.74 18.59
N GLY A 195 18.72 -1.08 17.45
CA GLY A 195 18.98 0.34 17.21
C GLY A 195 20.07 0.99 18.06
N THR A 196 19.69 1.99 18.85
CA THR A 196 20.58 2.76 19.73
C THR A 196 20.71 2.11 21.13
N ALA A 197 21.82 2.34 21.83
CA ALA A 197 22.09 1.73 23.14
C ALA A 197 21.00 2.05 24.20
N GLU A 198 20.42 3.25 24.14
CA GLU A 198 19.32 3.65 25.03
C GLU A 198 18.03 2.87 24.75
N GLU A 199 17.76 2.51 23.50
CA GLU A 199 16.61 1.68 23.16
C GLU A 199 16.81 0.27 23.67
N GLN A 200 18.01 -0.29 23.53
CA GLN A 200 18.35 -1.62 24.04
C GLN A 200 18.15 -1.72 25.56
N GLU A 201 18.53 -0.69 26.31
CA GLU A 201 18.26 -0.60 27.75
C GLU A 201 16.75 -0.58 28.04
N ARG A 202 15.95 0.20 27.29
CA ARG A 202 14.48 0.27 27.43
C ARG A 202 13.77 -1.03 27.09
N TRP A 203 14.29 -1.79 26.12
CA TRP A 203 13.81 -3.13 25.80
C TRP A 203 14.16 -4.11 26.93
N SER A 204 15.32 -3.96 27.56
CA SER A 204 15.76 -4.81 28.68
C SER A 204 15.05 -4.50 30.00
N SER A 205 14.68 -3.24 30.26
CA SER A 205 13.96 -2.80 31.46
C SER A 205 12.45 -3.02 31.36
N GLY A 206 11.92 -3.26 30.15
CA GLY A 206 10.48 -3.42 29.89
C GLY A 206 9.73 -2.09 29.70
N ASP A 207 10.43 -0.95 29.78
CA ASP A 207 9.85 0.39 29.64
C ASP A 207 9.30 0.66 28.22
N ILE A 208 9.79 -0.08 27.22
CA ILE A 208 9.28 0.03 25.84
C ILE A 208 7.78 -0.27 25.77
N ALA A 209 7.27 -1.19 26.60
CA ALA A 209 5.84 -1.53 26.62
C ALA A 209 4.99 -0.34 27.09
N GLY A 210 5.48 0.42 28.07
CA GLY A 210 4.83 1.66 28.52
C GLY A 210 4.83 2.74 27.44
N VAL A 211 5.93 2.88 26.69
CA VAL A 211 6.00 3.81 25.55
C VAL A 211 4.99 3.44 24.45
N TYR A 212 4.86 2.15 24.13
CA TYR A 212 3.84 1.69 23.18
C TYR A 212 2.43 1.88 23.71
N GLU A 213 2.18 1.62 24.99
CA GLU A 213 0.89 1.85 25.62
C GLU A 213 0.52 3.33 25.58
N ASP A 214 1.44 4.23 25.93
CA ASP A 214 1.24 5.67 25.86
C ASP A 214 1.03 6.13 24.41
N ALA A 215 1.81 5.62 23.45
CA ALA A 215 1.63 5.91 22.04
C ALA A 215 0.23 5.47 21.56
N LEU A 216 -0.22 4.26 21.90
CA LEU A 216 -1.55 3.78 21.55
C LEU A 216 -2.66 4.59 22.24
N ARG A 217 -2.47 4.98 23.50
CA ARG A 217 -3.41 5.86 24.23
C ARG A 217 -3.49 7.24 23.58
N THR A 218 -2.36 7.79 23.12
CA THR A 218 -2.35 9.09 22.41
C THR A 218 -3.03 8.99 21.04
N ILE A 219 -2.81 7.92 20.28
CA ILE A 219 -3.49 7.67 19.01
C ILE A 219 -4.99 7.52 19.23
N LEU A 220 -5.42 6.75 20.24
CA LEU A 220 -6.83 6.58 20.59
C LEU A 220 -7.49 7.91 21.01
N ARG A 221 -6.75 8.74 21.75
CA ARG A 221 -7.17 10.11 22.12
C ARG A 221 -7.31 11.02 20.90
N LEU A 222 -6.39 10.93 19.95
CA LEU A 222 -6.43 11.69 18.68
C LEU A 222 -7.52 11.19 17.73
N GLN A 223 -7.84 9.90 17.76
CA GLN A 223 -8.96 9.29 17.04
C GLN A 223 -10.31 9.69 17.65
N GLY A 224 -10.31 10.11 18.92
CA GLY A 224 -11.51 10.55 19.64
C GLY A 224 -12.29 9.42 20.31
N GLU A 225 -11.68 8.24 20.45
CA GLU A 225 -12.34 7.03 20.96
C GLU A 225 -12.04 6.78 22.46
N GLY A 226 -11.16 7.58 23.06
CA GLY A 226 -10.75 7.45 24.48
C GLY A 226 -11.54 8.32 25.46
N GLY A 227 -12.87 8.21 25.50
CA GLY A 227 -13.70 9.06 26.37
C GLY A 227 -14.93 8.38 26.94
N LEU A 228 -14.77 7.45 27.88
CA LEU A 228 -15.87 7.02 28.76
C LEU A 228 -15.89 7.76 30.11
N ASP A 229 -14.83 8.48 30.48
CA ASP A 229 -14.74 9.22 31.76
C ASP A 229 -14.13 10.62 31.59
N ALA A 230 -14.67 11.43 30.67
CA ALA A 230 -14.33 12.86 30.61
C ALA A 230 -15.49 13.67 31.16
N GLU A 231 -15.45 13.93 32.47
CA GLU A 231 -16.20 15.02 33.08
C GLU A 231 -15.99 16.31 32.28
N THR A 232 -17.11 16.95 31.98
CA THR A 232 -17.30 18.31 31.48
C THR A 232 -16.09 19.25 31.66
N GLY A 233 -15.38 19.54 30.56
CA GLY A 233 -14.50 20.72 30.53
C GLY A 233 -13.33 20.68 29.56
N ALA A 234 -12.82 19.51 29.19
CA ALA A 234 -11.71 19.40 28.25
C ALA A 234 -12.23 19.09 26.85
N GLU A 235 -12.32 20.11 26.00
CA GLU A 235 -12.68 19.95 24.59
C GLU A 235 -11.81 18.87 23.93
N GLY A 236 -12.43 17.80 23.44
CA GLY A 236 -11.72 16.67 22.86
C GLY A 236 -10.84 17.11 21.69
N HIS A 237 -9.52 16.98 21.86
CA HIS A 237 -8.48 17.16 20.84
C HIS A 237 -8.47 16.01 19.82
N ALA A 238 -9.64 15.51 19.43
CA ALA A 238 -9.73 14.55 18.35
C ALA A 238 -9.42 15.27 17.03
N LEU A 239 -8.74 14.60 16.12
CA LEU A 239 -8.39 15.16 14.81
C LEU A 239 -9.65 15.54 14.03
N ALA A 240 -10.69 14.71 14.09
CA ALA A 240 -11.96 14.99 13.41
C ALA A 240 -12.66 16.26 13.95
N THR A 241 -12.62 16.50 15.26
CA THR A 241 -13.29 17.68 15.87
C THR A 241 -12.49 18.95 15.63
N THR A 242 -11.16 18.87 15.68
CA THR A 242 -10.26 20.00 15.41
C THR A 242 -10.30 20.41 13.94
N VAL A 243 -10.29 19.45 13.00
CA VAL A 243 -10.48 19.71 11.56
C VAL A 243 -11.84 20.35 11.30
N GLY A 244 -12.93 19.81 11.87
CA GLY A 244 -14.26 20.41 11.71
C GLY A 244 -14.40 21.81 12.34
N LYS A 245 -13.69 22.11 13.44
CA LYS A 245 -13.60 23.47 14.00
C LYS A 245 -12.81 24.40 13.08
N ALA A 246 -11.68 23.94 12.52
CA ALA A 246 -10.86 24.72 11.59
C ALA A 246 -11.61 25.05 10.28
N GLU A 247 -12.30 24.09 9.69
CA GLU A 247 -13.11 24.32 8.48
C GLU A 247 -14.23 25.32 8.72
N ARG A 248 -14.94 25.22 9.84
CA ARG A 248 -15.99 26.18 10.21
C ARG A 248 -15.44 27.57 10.48
N ALA A 249 -14.28 27.66 11.13
CA ALA A 249 -13.59 28.94 11.34
C ALA A 249 -13.13 29.56 10.01
N GLY A 250 -12.62 28.74 9.08
CA GLY A 250 -12.24 29.18 7.74
C GLY A 250 -13.42 29.72 6.95
N ARG A 251 -14.55 28.99 6.90
CA ARG A 251 -15.79 29.47 6.26
C ARG A 251 -16.34 30.74 6.92
N ALA A 252 -16.27 30.83 8.26
CA ALA A 252 -16.70 32.04 8.96
C ALA A 252 -15.81 33.24 8.63
N ALA A 253 -14.50 33.05 8.53
CA ALA A 253 -13.57 34.10 8.10
C ALA A 253 -13.86 34.56 6.67
N GLU A 254 -14.10 33.63 5.75
CA GLU A 254 -14.47 33.93 4.36
C GLU A 254 -15.79 34.71 4.25
N VAL A 255 -16.78 34.41 5.10
CA VAL A 255 -18.03 35.17 5.17
C VAL A 255 -17.82 36.58 5.72
N VAL A 256 -16.91 36.75 6.70
CA VAL A 256 -16.56 38.07 7.25
C VAL A 256 -15.76 38.91 6.24
N GLU A 257 -14.91 38.29 5.44
CA GLU A 257 -14.12 38.99 4.41
C GLU A 257 -14.98 39.41 3.20
N ASN A 258 -16.07 38.69 2.94
CA ASN A 258 -17.01 38.97 1.85
C ASN A 258 -18.21 39.86 2.27
N MET A 259 -18.28 40.33 3.52
CA MET A 259 -19.26 41.31 4.02
C MET A 259 -18.68 42.73 4.04
#